data_AF-A0A843VNG7-F1
#
_entry.id   AF-A0A843VNG7-F1
#
_cell.length_a   1.000
_cell.length_b   1.000
_cell.length_c   1.000
_cell.angle_alpha   90.00
_cell.angle_beta   90.00
_cell.angle_gamma   90.00
#
_symmetry.space_group_name_H-M   'P 1'
#
loop_
_entity.id
_entity.type
_entity.pdbx_description
1 polymer ?
#
loop_
_entity_poly.entity_id
_entity_poly.type
_entity_poly.pdbx_seq_one_letter_code
_entity_poly.pdbx_strand_id
1 'polypeptide(L)'
;MNSLVTDATSSVVSSLSKGPLRLIQAVVPHMVMRKKGKIVNVGSVTALAPGPWSGTYTASKAALHALTDSLRFTLDPCFPEARYLKLLNQFCIVLKRKRKENHHVSLRRSFHLYRLELRSFGIDVISVVPGSIRSNLGNSSTAIYNHMPEWRFYKKFESAIRSRTDFSQGPRSTPAEDLAKKTVAIVLKKNPPAYFAFGHLSTLFSIFYHLPLFVRDLVFRWALKC
;
A
#
# COMPACT_ATOMS: atom_id res chain seq x y z
N MET A 1 -4.23 20.83 20.09
CA MET A 1 -5.12 19.86 19.41
C MET A 1 -4.72 19.59 17.95
N ASN A 2 -4.15 20.56 17.21
CA ASN A 2 -3.75 20.36 15.81
C ASN A 2 -2.51 19.45 15.61
N SER A 3 -1.57 19.39 16.56
CA SER A 3 -0.32 18.61 16.43
C SER A 3 -0.51 17.09 16.54
N LEU A 4 -1.39 16.63 17.42
CA LEU A 4 -1.61 15.19 17.66
C LEU A 4 -2.31 14.49 16.48
N VAL A 5 -3.21 15.21 15.78
CA VAL A 5 -3.86 14.69 14.57
C VAL A 5 -2.83 14.61 13.44
N THR A 6 -1.97 15.61 13.26
CA THR A 6 -0.87 15.56 12.28
C THR A 6 0.18 14.48 12.58
N ASP A 7 0.46 14.19 13.86
CA ASP A 7 1.42 13.14 14.24
C ASP A 7 0.84 11.72 14.09
N ALA A 8 -0.43 11.51 14.44
CA ALA A 8 -1.10 10.23 14.21
C ALA A 8 -1.34 9.96 12.71
N THR A 9 -1.74 10.99 11.96
CA THR A 9 -1.90 10.88 10.49
C THR A 9 -0.56 10.63 9.80
N SER A 10 0.50 11.34 10.19
CA SER A 10 1.84 11.12 9.62
C SER A 10 2.45 9.79 10.03
N SER A 11 2.22 9.28 11.25
CA SER A 11 2.72 7.97 11.69
C SER A 11 2.05 6.80 10.94
N VAL A 12 0.74 6.87 10.67
CA VAL A 12 0.03 5.83 9.89
C VAL A 12 0.47 5.84 8.42
N VAL A 13 0.46 7.03 7.80
CA VAL A 13 0.92 7.21 6.41
C VAL A 13 2.37 6.79 6.27
N SER A 14 3.23 7.18 7.23
CA SER A 14 4.63 6.82 7.19
C SER A 14 4.87 5.33 7.41
N SER A 15 4.13 4.65 8.30
CA SER A 15 4.36 3.23 8.57
C SER A 15 3.98 2.35 7.36
N LEU A 16 2.81 2.60 6.77
CA LEU A 16 2.29 1.77 5.66
C LEU A 16 2.99 2.03 4.31
N SER A 17 3.64 3.19 4.14
CA SER A 17 4.38 3.53 2.92
C SER A 17 5.89 3.34 3.06
N LYS A 18 6.50 3.82 4.16
CA LYS A 18 7.96 3.72 4.38
C LYS A 18 8.41 2.31 4.71
N GLY A 19 7.56 1.51 5.36
CA GLY A 19 7.86 0.10 5.68
C GLY A 19 8.20 -0.71 4.42
N PRO A 20 7.26 -0.84 3.46
CA PRO A 20 7.51 -1.50 2.18
C PRO A 20 8.69 -0.90 1.43
N LEU A 21 8.81 0.44 1.38
CA LEU A 21 9.93 1.10 0.70
C LEU A 21 11.30 0.69 1.27
N ARG A 22 11.46 0.64 2.59
CA ARG A 22 12.71 0.21 3.24
C ARG A 22 13.02 -1.26 2.97
N LEU A 23 12.01 -2.12 2.98
CA LEU A 23 12.18 -3.53 2.65
C LEU A 23 12.63 -3.71 1.20
N ILE A 24 11.99 -2.99 0.28
CA ILE A 24 12.33 -2.99 -1.15
C ILE A 24 13.78 -2.53 -1.33
N GLN A 25 14.19 -1.43 -0.69
CA GLN A 25 15.58 -0.95 -0.73
C GLN A 25 16.60 -1.98 -0.24
N ALA A 26 16.23 -2.78 0.76
CA ALA A 26 17.11 -3.81 1.31
C ALA A 26 17.20 -5.05 0.40
N VAL A 27 16.10 -5.49 -0.20
CA VAL A 27 16.05 -6.76 -0.96
C VAL A 27 16.34 -6.60 -2.45
N VAL A 28 16.01 -5.46 -3.06
CA VAL A 28 16.15 -5.23 -4.50
C VAL A 28 17.58 -5.45 -5.00
N PRO A 29 18.66 -4.97 -4.34
CA PRO A 29 20.02 -5.21 -4.81
C PRO A 29 20.33 -6.70 -4.98
N HIS A 30 19.85 -7.55 -4.06
CA HIS A 30 20.05 -9.00 -4.12
C HIS A 30 19.21 -9.66 -5.22
N MET A 31 17.99 -9.19 -5.46
CA MET A 31 17.12 -9.69 -6.54
C MET A 31 17.68 -9.32 -7.92
N VAL A 32 18.21 -8.11 -8.07
CA VAL A 32 18.83 -7.63 -9.31
C VAL A 32 20.06 -8.46 -9.66
N MET A 33 20.92 -8.77 -8.68
CA MET A 33 22.08 -9.65 -8.88
C MET A 33 21.69 -11.05 -9.38
N ARG A 34 20.51 -11.55 -8.96
CA ARG A 34 19.98 -12.86 -9.38
C ARG A 34 19.17 -12.78 -10.68
N LYS A 35 18.90 -11.57 -11.20
CA LYS A 35 17.97 -11.29 -12.30
C LYS A 35 16.60 -11.98 -12.13
N LYS A 36 16.17 -12.16 -10.88
CA LYS A 36 14.98 -12.94 -10.53
C LYS A 36 14.48 -12.54 -9.15
N GLY A 37 13.20 -12.17 -9.07
CA GLY A 37 12.54 -11.86 -7.81
C GLY A 37 11.05 -11.61 -7.99
N LYS A 38 10.30 -11.65 -6.88
CA LYS A 38 8.91 -11.21 -6.84
C LYS A 38 8.70 -10.34 -5.61
N ILE A 39 8.11 -9.16 -5.78
CA ILE A 39 7.72 -8.25 -4.71
C ILE A 39 6.20 -8.19 -4.69
N VAL A 40 5.61 -8.53 -3.56
CA VAL A 40 4.15 -8.61 -3.39
C VAL A 40 3.73 -7.58 -2.35
N ASN A 41 3.03 -6.55 -2.78
CA ASN A 41 2.49 -5.51 -1.91
C ASN A 41 0.99 -5.72 -1.69
N VAL A 42 0.57 -5.69 -0.42
CA VAL A 42 -0.85 -5.82 -0.05
C VAL A 42 -1.48 -4.43 0.06
N GLY A 43 -2.28 -4.07 -0.94
CA GLY A 43 -3.05 -2.85 -1.05
C GLY A 43 -4.38 -2.87 -0.30
N SER A 44 -5.39 -2.16 -0.82
CA SER A 44 -6.78 -2.20 -0.36
C SER A 44 -7.70 -1.63 -1.44
N VAL A 45 -8.90 -2.19 -1.59
CA VAL A 45 -9.94 -1.64 -2.49
C VAL A 45 -10.41 -0.24 -2.08
N THR A 46 -10.23 0.13 -0.81
CA THR A 46 -10.58 1.47 -0.29
C THR A 46 -9.67 2.57 -0.82
N ALA A 47 -8.53 2.22 -1.43
CA ALA A 47 -7.69 3.16 -2.16
C ALA A 47 -8.31 3.57 -3.51
N LEU A 48 -9.18 2.72 -4.08
CA LEU A 48 -9.87 2.98 -5.34
C LEU A 48 -11.15 3.79 -5.10
N ALA A 49 -11.97 3.37 -4.15
CA ALA A 49 -13.15 4.13 -3.74
C ALA A 49 -13.03 4.55 -2.27
N PRO A 50 -12.50 5.76 -2.00
CA PRO A 50 -12.45 6.34 -0.67
C PRO A 50 -13.85 6.45 -0.07
N GLY A 51 -14.04 5.84 1.10
CA GLY A 51 -15.25 6.00 1.91
C GLY A 51 -15.00 6.91 3.12
N PRO A 52 -16.07 7.46 3.72
CA PRO A 52 -15.93 8.29 4.91
C PRO A 52 -15.35 7.51 6.09
N TRP A 53 -14.73 8.24 7.04
CA TRP A 53 -14.13 7.71 8.27
C TRP A 53 -12.86 6.85 8.09
N SER A 54 -12.20 6.86 6.92
CA SER A 54 -10.88 6.22 6.71
C SER A 54 -9.86 7.05 5.93
N GLY A 55 -9.93 8.37 5.99
CA GLY A 55 -9.09 9.25 5.17
C GLY A 55 -7.60 8.91 5.24
N THR A 56 -7.05 8.70 6.45
CA THR A 56 -5.63 8.40 6.65
C THR A 56 -5.23 7.02 6.13
N TYR A 57 -6.05 5.99 6.41
CA TYR A 57 -5.83 4.64 5.91
C TYR A 57 -5.89 4.60 4.37
N THR A 58 -6.91 5.23 3.79
CA THR A 58 -7.10 5.33 2.34
C THR A 58 -5.94 6.07 1.68
N ALA A 59 -5.51 7.21 2.22
CA ALA A 59 -4.35 7.95 1.71
C ALA A 59 -3.07 7.09 1.74
N SER A 60 -2.85 6.35 2.84
CA SER A 60 -1.70 5.47 2.98
C SER A 60 -1.69 4.34 1.95
N LYS A 61 -2.86 3.71 1.72
CA LYS A 61 -3.01 2.62 0.75
C LYS A 61 -2.94 3.12 -0.69
N ALA A 62 -3.44 4.32 -0.97
CA ALA A 62 -3.26 4.99 -2.26
C ALA A 62 -1.78 5.30 -2.54
N ALA A 63 -1.03 5.78 -1.53
CA ALA A 63 0.41 5.97 -1.66
C ALA A 63 1.16 4.66 -1.94
N LEU A 64 0.75 3.55 -1.30
CA LEU A 64 1.31 2.23 -1.58
C LEU A 64 0.96 1.73 -3.00
N HIS A 65 -0.25 2.00 -3.49
CA HIS A 65 -0.63 1.71 -4.87
C HIS A 65 0.25 2.48 -5.86
N ALA A 66 0.39 3.80 -5.69
CA ALA A 66 1.24 4.64 -6.53
C ALA A 66 2.72 4.20 -6.50
N LEU A 67 3.22 3.82 -5.32
CA LEU A 67 4.57 3.26 -5.17
C LEU A 67 4.72 1.95 -5.94
N THR A 68 3.74 1.05 -5.84
CA THR A 68 3.78 -0.25 -6.53
C THR A 68 3.68 -0.08 -8.04
N ASP A 69 2.85 0.84 -8.52
CA ASP A 69 2.77 1.22 -9.93
C ASP A 69 4.07 1.83 -10.44
N SER A 70 4.73 2.69 -9.66
CA SER A 70 6.01 3.28 -10.06
C SER A 70 7.14 2.24 -10.15
N LEU A 71 7.06 1.13 -9.40
CA LEU A 71 8.08 0.09 -9.41
C LEU A 71 7.91 -0.94 -10.54
N ARG A 72 6.68 -1.08 -11.07
CA ARG A 72 6.35 -2.13 -12.05
C ARG A 72 6.65 -1.75 -13.49
N PHE A 73 6.81 -0.45 -13.78
CA PHE A 73 6.99 0.02 -15.14
C PHE A 73 8.28 -0.54 -15.77
N THR A 74 8.31 -0.48 -17.09
CA THR A 74 9.43 -0.95 -17.93
C THR A 74 9.60 0.14 -18.97
N LEU A 75 10.75 0.82 -18.95
CA LEU A 75 11.08 1.87 -19.91
C LEU A 75 12.14 1.43 -20.91
N ASP A 76 12.19 0.12 -21.23
CA ASP A 76 13.17 -0.48 -22.15
C ASP A 76 13.38 0.31 -23.48
N PRO A 77 12.37 1.00 -24.08
CA PRO A 77 12.62 1.82 -25.27
C PRO A 77 13.30 3.18 -24.98
N CYS A 78 13.18 3.72 -23.78
CA CYS A 78 13.59 5.09 -23.44
C CYS A 78 14.97 5.19 -22.78
N PHE A 79 15.50 4.11 -22.22
CA PHE A 79 16.78 4.14 -21.50
C PHE A 79 17.59 2.84 -21.72
N PRO A 80 18.64 2.86 -22.56
CA PRO A 80 19.45 1.66 -22.82
C PRO A 80 20.17 1.15 -21.56
N GLU A 81 20.18 -0.18 -21.40
CA GLU A 81 20.62 -0.98 -20.24
C GLU A 81 21.99 -0.54 -19.65
N ALA A 82 22.91 -0.09 -20.51
CA ALA A 82 24.26 0.36 -20.14
C ALA A 82 24.28 1.57 -19.18
N ARG A 83 23.25 2.42 -19.16
CA ARG A 83 23.17 3.58 -18.25
C ARG A 83 22.65 3.18 -16.86
N TYR A 84 21.84 2.12 -16.76
CA TYR A 84 21.29 1.59 -15.50
C TYR A 84 22.35 0.88 -14.66
N LEU A 85 23.20 0.06 -15.28
CA LEU A 85 24.28 -0.66 -14.58
C LEU A 85 25.35 0.28 -14.01
N LYS A 86 25.65 1.40 -14.69
CA LYS A 86 26.55 2.44 -14.15
C LYS A 86 25.97 3.08 -12.88
N LEU A 87 24.68 3.42 -12.88
CA LEU A 87 23.98 3.97 -11.71
C LEU A 87 23.91 2.98 -10.54
N LEU A 88 23.61 1.71 -10.81
CA LEU A 88 23.55 0.66 -9.79
C LEU A 88 24.92 0.30 -9.23
N ASN A 89 25.98 0.25 -10.06
CA ASN A 89 27.35 0.08 -9.56
C ASN A 89 27.77 1.25 -8.67
N GLN A 90 27.39 2.49 -9.00
CA GLN A 90 27.60 3.64 -8.12
C GLN A 90 26.87 3.45 -6.78
N PHE A 91 25.65 2.92 -6.78
CA PHE A 91 24.87 2.61 -5.57
C PHE A 91 25.48 1.49 -4.72
N CYS A 92 25.89 0.38 -5.34
CA CYS A 92 26.52 -0.76 -4.64
C CYS A 92 27.86 -0.37 -4.01
N ILE A 93 28.66 0.46 -4.69
CA ILE A 93 29.91 1.02 -4.16
C ILE A 93 29.61 1.93 -2.96
N VAL A 94 28.55 2.75 -3.00
CA VAL A 94 28.14 3.62 -1.89
C VAL A 94 27.65 2.81 -0.68
N LEU A 95 26.90 1.73 -0.88
CA LEU A 95 26.45 0.84 0.22
C LEU A 95 27.63 0.12 0.88
N LYS A 96 28.61 -0.35 0.12
CA LYS A 96 29.85 -0.93 0.69
C LYS A 96 30.68 0.11 1.44
N ARG A 97 30.72 1.37 0.97
CA ARG A 97 31.48 2.45 1.60
C ARG A 97 30.86 2.94 2.91
N LYS A 98 29.53 2.88 3.07
CA LYS A 98 28.84 3.30 4.30
C LYS A 98 29.07 2.40 5.52
N ARG A 99 29.65 1.21 5.35
CA ARG A 99 30.02 0.33 6.48
C ARG A 99 31.32 0.79 7.18
N LYS A 100 32.10 1.70 6.59
CA LYS A 100 33.44 2.05 7.08
C LYS A 100 33.62 3.48 7.64
N GLU A 101 32.66 4.37 7.50
CA GLU A 101 32.81 5.78 7.93
C GLU A 101 31.63 6.22 8.81
N ASN A 102 31.84 6.16 10.13
CA ASN A 102 31.03 6.85 11.13
C ASN A 102 31.45 8.32 11.19
N HIS A 103 30.97 9.19 10.30
CA HIS A 103 30.89 10.63 10.58
C HIS A 103 29.81 11.28 9.73
N HIS A 104 29.17 12.31 10.30
CA HIS A 104 28.10 13.14 9.75
C HIS A 104 28.18 13.37 8.23
N VAL A 105 27.31 12.73 7.45
CA VAL A 105 27.11 13.06 6.03
C VAL A 105 25.68 13.52 5.81
N SER A 106 25.56 14.80 5.49
CA SER A 106 24.36 15.53 5.08
C SER A 106 23.51 14.75 4.07
N LEU A 107 22.22 14.62 4.39
CA LEU A 107 21.16 13.85 3.72
C LEU A 107 20.73 14.41 2.34
N ARG A 108 21.66 14.84 1.49
CA ARG A 108 21.35 15.36 0.14
C ARG A 108 21.50 14.34 -1.00
N ARG A 109 21.21 13.05 -0.76
CA ARG A 109 21.30 11.99 -1.81
C ARG A 109 20.08 11.05 -1.90
N SER A 110 18.89 11.51 -1.50
CA SER A 110 17.65 10.70 -1.64
C SER A 110 16.95 10.84 -3.00
N PHE A 111 17.47 11.64 -3.94
CA PHE A 111 16.73 12.00 -5.15
C PHE A 111 16.70 10.93 -6.26
N HIS A 112 17.56 9.90 -6.23
CA HIS A 112 17.63 8.91 -7.31
C HIS A 112 16.92 7.58 -7.01
N LEU A 113 16.27 7.48 -5.85
CA LEU A 113 15.70 6.23 -5.35
C LEU A 113 14.24 5.98 -5.78
N TYR A 114 13.60 6.99 -6.38
CA TYR A 114 12.17 6.97 -6.70
C TYR A 114 11.84 6.42 -8.10
N ARG A 115 12.84 6.01 -8.88
CA ARG A 115 12.66 5.47 -10.25
C ARG A 115 13.26 4.06 -10.39
N LEU A 116 12.88 3.17 -9.48
CA LEU A 116 13.27 1.77 -9.54
C LEU A 116 12.31 1.01 -10.46
N GLU A 117 12.60 0.99 -11.75
CA GLU A 117 11.90 0.16 -12.73
C GLU A 117 12.42 -1.28 -12.60
N LEU A 118 11.67 -2.17 -11.96
CA LEU A 118 12.18 -3.47 -11.54
C LEU A 118 12.01 -4.57 -12.60
N ARG A 119 11.11 -4.36 -13.55
CA ARG A 119 10.75 -5.39 -14.53
C ARG A 119 11.85 -5.68 -15.54
N SER A 120 12.63 -4.67 -15.95
CA SER A 120 13.83 -4.85 -16.79
C SER A 120 14.91 -5.72 -16.11
N PHE A 121 14.86 -5.87 -14.79
CA PHE A 121 15.78 -6.72 -14.01
C PHE A 121 15.25 -8.13 -13.73
N GLY A 122 14.14 -8.53 -14.37
CA GLY A 122 13.51 -9.84 -14.14
C GLY A 122 12.82 -9.95 -12.78
N ILE A 123 12.41 -8.82 -12.19
CA ILE A 123 11.70 -8.76 -10.92
C ILE A 123 10.24 -8.39 -11.18
N ASP A 124 9.32 -9.27 -10.79
CA ASP A 124 7.88 -8.99 -10.88
C ASP A 124 7.40 -8.24 -9.64
N VAL A 125 6.71 -7.14 -9.86
CA VAL A 125 6.03 -6.38 -8.80
C VAL A 125 4.53 -6.61 -8.91
N ILE A 126 3.92 -7.09 -7.83
CA ILE A 126 2.52 -7.55 -7.80
C ILE A 126 1.77 -6.77 -6.70
N SER A 127 0.66 -6.14 -7.08
CA SER A 127 -0.28 -5.50 -6.17
C SER A 127 -1.47 -6.41 -5.89
N VAL A 128 -1.58 -6.87 -4.64
CA VAL A 128 -2.74 -7.64 -4.15
C VAL A 128 -3.71 -6.65 -3.53
N VAL A 129 -4.92 -6.54 -4.07
CA VAL A 129 -5.91 -5.55 -3.62
C VAL A 129 -7.09 -6.23 -2.94
N PRO A 130 -7.00 -6.49 -1.63
CA PRO A 130 -8.06 -7.16 -0.89
C PRO A 130 -9.30 -6.26 -0.72
N GLY A 131 -10.46 -6.90 -0.81
CA GLY A 131 -11.76 -6.38 -0.37
C GLY A 131 -11.95 -6.47 1.15
N SER A 132 -13.17 -6.80 1.56
CA SER A 132 -13.49 -7.10 2.95
C SER A 132 -12.94 -8.47 3.34
N ILE A 133 -11.97 -8.47 4.26
CA ILE A 133 -11.26 -9.65 4.75
C ILE A 133 -11.42 -9.75 6.26
N ARG A 134 -11.93 -10.90 6.73
CA ARG A 134 -12.03 -11.20 8.16
C ARG A 134 -10.65 -11.52 8.69
N SER A 135 -10.17 -10.69 9.62
CA SER A 135 -8.82 -10.78 10.19
C SER A 135 -8.76 -10.04 11.53
N ASN A 136 -7.69 -10.27 12.28
CA ASN A 136 -7.51 -9.63 13.59
C ASN A 136 -7.31 -8.10 13.52
N LEU A 137 -7.13 -7.52 12.33
CA LEU A 137 -7.02 -6.07 12.16
C LEU A 137 -8.27 -5.30 12.62
N GLY A 138 -9.46 -5.88 12.45
CA GLY A 138 -10.70 -5.28 12.96
C GLY A 138 -10.72 -5.25 14.48
N ASN A 139 -10.43 -6.40 15.12
CA ASN A 139 -10.36 -6.52 16.58
C ASN A 139 -9.36 -5.54 17.20
N SER A 140 -8.16 -5.41 16.61
CA SER A 140 -7.16 -4.44 17.08
C SER A 140 -7.64 -2.99 16.93
N SER A 141 -8.37 -2.68 15.85
CA SER A 141 -8.92 -1.34 15.64
C SER A 141 -10.03 -1.02 16.65
N THR A 142 -10.89 -2.00 16.97
CA THR A 142 -11.93 -1.87 18.01
C THR A 142 -11.33 -1.72 19.40
N ALA A 143 -10.26 -2.45 19.72
CA ALA A 143 -9.55 -2.30 20.98
C ALA A 143 -8.96 -0.88 21.14
N ILE A 144 -8.33 -0.35 20.09
CA ILE A 144 -7.81 1.03 20.10
C ILE A 144 -8.96 2.03 20.27
N TYR A 145 -10.08 1.83 19.57
CA TYR A 145 -11.27 2.69 19.68
C TYR A 145 -11.78 2.79 21.12
N ASN A 146 -11.86 1.66 21.84
CA ASN A 146 -12.36 1.62 23.21
C ASN A 146 -11.50 2.39 24.23
N HIS A 147 -10.25 2.69 23.89
CA HIS A 147 -9.32 3.44 24.75
C HIS A 147 -9.15 4.91 24.31
N MET A 148 -9.94 5.40 23.34
CA MET A 148 -9.84 6.78 22.90
C MET A 148 -10.53 7.76 23.87
N PRO A 149 -9.99 8.98 24.05
CA PRO A 149 -10.64 10.02 24.84
C PRO A 149 -11.99 10.43 24.23
N GLU A 150 -12.90 10.99 25.02
CA GLU A 150 -14.23 11.39 24.56
C GLU A 150 -14.17 12.39 23.38
N TRP A 151 -14.92 12.09 22.31
CA TRP A 151 -14.96 12.91 21.10
C TRP A 151 -16.10 13.91 21.14
N ARG A 152 -15.91 15.08 21.77
CA ARG A 152 -16.94 16.14 21.81
C ARG A 152 -17.53 16.48 20.43
N PHE A 153 -16.72 16.49 19.38
CA PHE A 153 -17.15 16.83 18.01
C PHE A 153 -17.68 15.64 17.19
N TYR A 154 -17.21 14.42 17.45
CA TYR A 154 -17.55 13.24 16.66
C TYR A 154 -18.51 12.26 17.36
N LYS A 155 -18.96 12.57 18.59
CA LYS A 155 -19.92 11.76 19.36
C LYS A 155 -21.19 11.44 18.56
N LYS A 156 -21.68 12.39 17.75
CA LYS A 156 -22.83 12.18 16.86
C LYS A 156 -22.60 11.11 15.78
N PHE A 157 -21.34 10.85 15.43
CA PHE A 157 -20.93 9.91 14.37
C PHE A 157 -20.31 8.62 14.92
N GLU A 158 -20.29 8.43 16.24
CA GLU A 158 -19.69 7.26 16.90
C GLU A 158 -20.23 5.94 16.33
N SER A 159 -21.54 5.81 16.16
CA SER A 159 -22.16 4.61 15.60
C SER A 159 -21.69 4.33 14.17
N ALA A 160 -21.58 5.37 13.33
CA ALA A 160 -21.08 5.25 11.96
C ALA A 160 -19.59 4.87 11.91
N ILE A 161 -18.78 5.43 12.81
CA ILE A 161 -17.35 5.16 12.90
C ILE A 161 -17.10 3.74 13.43
N ARG A 162 -17.85 3.30 14.44
CA ARG A 162 -17.79 1.92 14.94
C ARG A 162 -18.26 0.92 13.88
N SER A 163 -19.38 1.19 13.22
CA SER A 163 -19.88 0.36 12.11
C SER A 163 -18.83 0.22 10.99
N ARG A 164 -18.07 1.28 10.73
CA ARG A 164 -16.97 1.24 9.76
C ARG A 164 -15.81 0.36 10.21
N THR A 165 -15.43 0.40 11.48
CA THR A 165 -14.37 -0.45 12.04
C THR A 165 -14.69 -1.94 11.87
N ASP A 166 -15.97 -2.30 12.04
CA ASP A 166 -16.44 -3.68 11.92
C ASP A 166 -16.86 -4.08 10.49
N PHE A 167 -16.78 -3.15 9.52
CA PHE A 167 -17.24 -3.37 8.14
C PHE A 167 -16.56 -4.58 7.47
N SER A 168 -15.30 -4.85 7.83
CA SER A 168 -14.55 -6.00 7.31
C SER A 168 -14.74 -7.29 8.12
N GLN A 169 -15.52 -7.27 9.20
CA GLN A 169 -15.71 -8.40 10.13
C GLN A 169 -17.08 -9.07 10.03
N GLY A 170 -17.93 -8.64 9.10
CA GLY A 170 -19.24 -9.23 8.89
C GLY A 170 -19.22 -10.70 8.41
N PRO A 171 -20.37 -11.39 8.46
CA PRO A 171 -20.48 -12.80 8.07
C PRO A 171 -20.22 -13.05 6.58
N ARG A 172 -20.31 -12.02 5.73
CA ARG A 172 -20.02 -12.09 4.28
C ARG A 172 -18.56 -11.76 3.94
N SER A 173 -17.74 -11.42 4.93
CA SER A 173 -16.32 -11.13 4.73
C SER A 173 -15.53 -12.38 4.35
N THR A 174 -14.59 -12.23 3.42
CA THR A 174 -13.75 -13.36 2.99
C THR A 174 -12.75 -13.72 4.09
N PRO A 175 -12.57 -15.01 4.45
CA PRO A 175 -11.54 -15.44 5.38
C PRO A 175 -10.13 -15.05 4.91
N ALA A 176 -9.23 -14.74 5.85
CA ALA A 176 -7.85 -14.39 5.54
C ALA A 176 -7.09 -15.56 4.87
N GLU A 177 -7.43 -16.79 5.26
CA GLU A 177 -6.86 -18.03 4.72
C GLU A 177 -7.13 -18.17 3.23
N ASP A 178 -8.33 -17.79 2.78
CA ASP A 178 -8.72 -17.88 1.37
C ASP A 178 -7.99 -16.85 0.52
N LEU A 179 -7.83 -15.62 1.04
CA LEU A 179 -6.98 -14.61 0.41
C LEU A 179 -5.54 -15.11 0.30
N ALA A 180 -4.99 -15.72 1.36
CA ALA A 180 -3.62 -16.22 1.37
C ALA A 180 -3.43 -17.33 0.32
N LYS A 181 -4.31 -18.34 0.31
CA LYS A 181 -4.29 -19.44 -0.68
C LYS A 181 -4.35 -18.90 -2.11
N LYS A 182 -5.27 -17.97 -2.38
CA LYS A 182 -5.41 -17.36 -3.71
C LYS A 182 -4.17 -16.56 -4.11
N THR A 183 -3.62 -15.79 -3.18
CA THR A 183 -2.42 -14.97 -3.41
C THR A 183 -1.23 -15.84 -3.75
N VAL A 184 -0.96 -16.88 -2.97
CA VAL A 184 0.13 -17.83 -3.22
C VAL A 184 -0.04 -18.50 -4.59
N ALA A 185 -1.25 -18.98 -4.90
CA ALA A 185 -1.53 -19.61 -6.19
C ALA A 185 -1.31 -18.68 -7.40
N ILE A 186 -1.51 -17.37 -7.24
CA ILE A 186 -1.28 -16.38 -8.31
C ILE A 186 0.20 -16.02 -8.42
N VAL A 187 0.86 -15.74 -7.29
CA VAL A 187 2.26 -15.29 -7.23
C VAL A 187 3.22 -16.37 -7.75
N LEU A 188 2.88 -17.66 -7.54
CA LEU A 188 3.70 -18.79 -8.00
C LEU A 188 3.56 -19.10 -9.50
N LYS A 189 2.66 -18.43 -10.23
CA LYS A 189 2.57 -18.59 -11.70
C LYS A 189 3.84 -18.09 -12.37
N LYS A 190 4.17 -18.67 -13.53
CA LYS A 190 5.32 -18.24 -14.35
C LYS A 190 5.26 -16.75 -14.68
N ASN A 191 4.09 -16.29 -15.13
CA ASN A 191 3.80 -14.89 -15.43
C ASN A 191 2.63 -14.42 -14.54
N PRO A 192 2.92 -13.95 -13.32
CA PRO A 192 1.88 -13.44 -12.44
C PRO A 192 1.35 -12.09 -12.98
N PRO A 193 0.05 -11.79 -12.78
CA PRO A 193 -0.49 -10.47 -13.08
C PRO A 193 0.13 -9.42 -12.16
N ALA A 194 0.38 -8.21 -12.68
CA ALA A 194 0.91 -7.09 -11.88
C ALA A 194 -0.10 -6.56 -10.86
N TYR A 195 -1.39 -6.83 -11.07
CA TYR A 195 -2.48 -6.40 -10.22
C TYR A 195 -3.56 -7.47 -10.18
N PHE A 196 -4.08 -7.79 -8.98
CA PHE A 196 -5.36 -8.47 -8.87
C PHE A 196 -6.10 -8.04 -7.61
N ALA A 197 -7.43 -7.90 -7.73
CA ALA A 197 -8.33 -7.64 -6.63
C ALA A 197 -9.05 -8.93 -6.21
N PHE A 198 -9.21 -9.17 -4.92
CA PHE A 198 -9.90 -10.35 -4.40
C PHE A 198 -10.59 -10.09 -3.06
N GLY A 199 -11.69 -10.78 -2.81
CA GLY A 199 -12.46 -10.70 -1.56
C GLY A 199 -13.79 -9.97 -1.71
N HIS A 200 -14.62 -10.04 -0.68
CA HIS A 200 -15.97 -9.48 -0.71
C HIS A 200 -15.93 -7.96 -0.98
N LEU A 201 -16.85 -7.47 -1.83
CA LEU A 201 -16.93 -6.08 -2.31
C LEU A 201 -15.76 -5.59 -3.20
N SER A 202 -14.74 -6.41 -3.49
CA SER A 202 -13.58 -5.95 -4.27
C SER A 202 -13.91 -5.58 -5.72
N THR A 203 -14.75 -6.38 -6.39
CA THR A 203 -15.26 -6.08 -7.74
C THR A 203 -16.14 -4.83 -7.74
N LEU A 204 -17.01 -4.69 -6.74
CA LEU A 204 -17.92 -3.55 -6.63
C LEU A 204 -17.14 -2.23 -6.46
N PHE A 205 -16.13 -2.21 -5.59
CA PHE A 205 -15.29 -1.01 -5.38
C PHE A 205 -14.43 -0.69 -6.61
N SER A 206 -14.05 -1.70 -7.39
CA SER A 206 -13.35 -1.49 -8.68
C SER A 206 -14.27 -0.84 -9.72
N ILE A 207 -15.57 -1.19 -9.73
CA ILE A 207 -16.58 -0.54 -10.57
C ILE A 207 -16.80 0.90 -10.09
N PHE A 208 -16.96 1.12 -8.78
CA PHE A 208 -17.12 2.48 -8.21
C PHE A 208 -15.96 3.42 -8.51
N TYR A 209 -14.75 2.90 -8.73
CA TYR A 209 -13.61 3.73 -9.15
C TYR A 209 -13.83 4.40 -10.50
N HIS A 210 -14.55 3.74 -11.42
CA HIS A 210 -14.76 4.24 -12.78
C HIS A 210 -16.03 5.10 -12.89
N LEU A 211 -16.84 5.16 -11.83
CA LEU A 211 -18.04 5.98 -11.80
C LEU A 211 -17.70 7.47 -11.57
N PRO A 212 -18.44 8.40 -12.18
CA PRO A 212 -18.29 9.83 -11.89
C PRO A 212 -18.44 10.11 -10.40
N LEU A 213 -17.67 11.09 -9.89
CA LEU A 213 -17.63 11.44 -8.47
C LEU A 213 -19.02 11.71 -7.90
N PHE A 214 -19.87 12.44 -8.63
CA PHE A 214 -21.23 12.76 -8.18
C PHE A 214 -22.11 11.52 -7.98
N VAL A 215 -21.96 10.49 -8.83
CA VAL A 215 -22.72 9.23 -8.71
C VAL A 215 -22.27 8.49 -7.47
N ARG A 216 -20.95 8.39 -7.27
CA ARG A 216 -20.37 7.73 -6.12
C ARG A 216 -20.76 8.40 -4.81
N ASP A 217 -20.73 9.73 -4.77
CA ASP A 217 -21.12 10.52 -3.60
C ASP A 217 -22.62 10.36 -3.30
N LEU A 218 -23.47 10.34 -4.33
CA LEU A 218 -24.90 10.07 -4.18
C LEU A 218 -25.15 8.67 -3.60
N VAL A 219 -24.45 7.65 -4.12
CA VAL A 219 -24.56 6.28 -3.62
C VAL A 219 -24.10 6.18 -2.16
N PHE A 220 -23.00 6.85 -1.79
CA PHE A 220 -22.54 6.85 -0.40
C PHE A 220 -23.48 7.58 0.54
N ARG A 221 -24.05 8.73 0.14
CA ARG A 221 -25.08 9.44 0.93
C ARG A 221 -26.30 8.55 1.16
N TRP A 222 -26.79 7.91 0.10
CA TRP A 222 -27.92 6.99 0.18
C TRP A 222 -27.63 5.78 1.05
N ALA A 223 -26.46 5.15 0.89
CA ALA A 223 -26.08 3.94 1.62
C ALA A 223 -25.78 4.21 3.12
N LEU A 224 -25.21 5.37 3.45
CA LEU A 224 -24.83 5.72 4.82
C LEU A 224 -25.90 6.55 5.54
N LYS A 225 -27.03 6.86 4.89
CA LYS A 225 -28.10 7.73 5.40
C LYS A 225 -27.56 9.06 5.93
N CYS A 226 -26.63 9.66 5.18
CA CYS A 226 -25.98 10.94 5.49
C CYS A 226 -26.37 12.01 4.45
#